data_AF-A0A938MUK0-F1
#
_entry.id   AF-A0A938MUK0-F1
#
_cell.length_a   1.000
_cell.length_b   1.000
_cell.length_c   1.000
_cell.angle_alpha   90.00
_cell.angle_beta   90.00
_cell.angle_gamma   90.00
#
_symmetry.space_group_name_H-M   'P 1'
#
loop_
_entity.id
_entity.type
_entity.pdbx_description
1 polymer ?
#
loop_
_entity_poly.entity_id
_entity_poly.type
_entity_poly.pdbx_seq_one_letter_code
_entity_poly.pdbx_strand_id
1 'polypeptide(L)' 'MNRAKVRMWITMNRAIAMKADKTRGNAEADALLVELGNVGRGIPFLVVYPGRGGEPMTFDGPILQQQVLDALNRAGPSRP' A
#
# COMPACT_ATOMS: atom_id res chain seq x y z
N MET A 1 16.25 0.64 -1.33
CA MET A 1 15.19 1.54 -0.82
C MET A 1 15.66 2.22 0.45
N ASN A 2 15.71 3.55 0.50
CA ASN A 2 16.10 4.27 1.71
C ASN A 2 14.92 4.27 2.70
N ARG A 3 14.96 3.34 3.66
CA ARG A 3 13.89 3.08 4.63
C ARG A 3 13.60 4.27 5.55
N ALA A 4 14.58 5.16 5.76
CA ALA A 4 14.43 6.31 6.67
C ALA A 4 13.43 7.34 6.14
N LYS A 5 13.49 7.68 4.85
CA LYS A 5 12.55 8.64 4.23
C LYS A 5 11.11 8.12 4.26
N VAL A 6 10.88 6.87 3.87
CA VAL A 6 9.53 6.27 3.89
C VAL A 6 8.99 6.22 5.33
N ARG A 7 9.83 5.84 6.30
CA ARG A 7 9.45 5.82 7.72
C ARG A 7 9.07 7.20 8.25
N MET A 8 9.82 8.24 7.88
CA MET A 8 9.50 9.62 8.24
C MET A 8 8.10 10.03 7.73
N TRP A 9 7.79 9.72 6.48
CA TRP A 9 6.49 10.05 5.88
C TRP A 9 5.33 9.25 6.48
N ILE A 10 5.54 7.97 6.78
CA ILE A 10 4.56 7.16 7.52
C ILE A 10 4.24 7.81 8.87
N THR A 11 5.26 8.24 9.60
CA THR A 11 5.09 8.92 10.89
C THR A 11 4.39 10.27 10.75
N MET A 12 4.82 11.13 9.82
CA MET A 12 4.23 12.45 9.59
C MET A 12 2.76 12.36 9.19
N ASN A 13 2.40 11.42 8.32
CA ASN A 13 1.02 11.19 7.89
C ASN A 13 0.22 10.31 8.87
N ARG A 14 0.81 9.90 10.00
CA ARG A 14 0.18 8.95 10.92
C ARG A 14 -0.36 7.71 10.20
N ALA A 15 0.32 7.30 9.12
CA ALA A 15 -0.11 6.20 8.28
C ALA A 15 0.06 4.87 9.02
N ILE A 16 -0.92 3.98 8.87
CA ILE A 16 -0.86 2.64 9.44
C ILE A 16 -0.28 1.71 8.37
N ALA A 17 0.94 1.22 8.59
CA ALA A 17 1.58 0.28 7.70
C ALA A 17 1.19 -1.16 8.08
N MET A 18 0.57 -1.88 7.15
CA MET A 18 0.24 -3.29 7.29
C MET A 18 1.08 -4.11 6.30
N LYS A 19 1.53 -5.29 6.73
CA LYS A 19 2.22 -6.25 5.86
C LYS A 19 1.42 -7.55 5.87
N ALA A 20 0.94 -7.97 4.70
CA ALA A 20 0.38 -9.29 4.50
C ALA A 20 1.43 -10.19 3.82
N ASP A 21 1.68 -11.37 4.38
CA ASP A 21 2.58 -12.37 3.81
C ASP A 21 1.76 -13.52 3.22
N LYS A 22 1.95 -13.80 1.93
CA LYS A 22 1.21 -14.82 1.16
C LYS A 22 2.05 -16.07 0.85
N THR A 23 3.18 -16.25 1.54
CA THR A 23 4.08 -17.41 1.32
C THR A 23 3.41 -18.76 1.58
N ARG A 24 2.45 -18.82 2.49
CA ARG A 24 1.54 -19.96 2.64
C ARG A 24 0.21 -19.54 2.03
N GLY A 25 -0.26 -20.27 1.02
CA GLY A 25 -1.47 -19.91 0.26
C GLY A 25 -2.62 -19.50 1.19
N ASN A 26 -3.25 -18.37 0.89
CA ASN A 26 -4.35 -17.81 1.68
C ASN A 26 -5.45 -17.34 0.71
N ALA A 27 -6.59 -18.02 0.75
CA ALA A 27 -7.70 -17.78 -0.17
C ALA A 27 -8.35 -16.39 0.01
N GLU A 28 -8.38 -15.89 1.24
CA GLU A 28 -8.92 -14.57 1.54
C GLU A 28 -8.00 -13.46 1.02
N ALA A 29 -6.69 -13.62 1.19
CA ALA A 29 -5.70 -12.71 0.62
C ALA A 29 -5.76 -12.72 -0.92
N ASP A 30 -5.98 -13.88 -1.53
CA ASP A 30 -6.15 -14.02 -2.98
C ASP A 30 -7.40 -13.29 -3.49
N ALA A 31 -8.54 -13.46 -2.79
CA ALA A 31 -9.78 -12.77 -3.13
C ALA A 31 -9.61 -11.24 -3.05
N LEU A 32 -8.99 -10.77 -1.96
CA LEU A 32 -8.72 -9.35 -1.77
C LEU A 32 -7.80 -8.78 -2.87
N LEU A 33 -6.75 -9.51 -3.27
CA LEU A 33 -5.88 -9.09 -4.38
C LEU A 33 -6.67 -8.93 -5.69
N VAL A 34 -7.57 -9.86 -5.99
CA VAL A 34 -8.41 -9.78 -7.19
C VAL A 34 -9.38 -8.60 -7.12
N GLU A 35 -10.02 -8.37 -5.97
CA GLU A 35 -10.91 -7.23 -5.74
C GLU A 35 -10.18 -5.90 -5.95
N LEU A 36 -8.92 -5.82 -5.54
CA LEU A 36 -8.04 -4.65 -5.71
C LEU A 36 -7.44 -4.55 -7.13
N GLY A 37 -7.89 -5.37 -8.07
CA GLY A 37 -7.48 -5.33 -9.48
C GLY A 37 -6.23 -6.15 -9.83
N ASN A 38 -5.60 -6.84 -8.86
CA ASN A 38 -4.46 -7.72 -9.10
C ASN A 38 -4.92 -9.13 -9.48
N VAL A 39 -5.45 -9.28 -10.69
CA VAL A 39 -5.99 -10.54 -11.22
C VAL A 39 -4.94 -11.66 -11.24
N GLY A 40 -3.67 -11.30 -11.50
CA GLY A 40 -2.55 -12.24 -11.49
C GLY A 40 -2.10 -12.69 -10.09
N ARG A 41 -2.65 -12.07 -9.03
CA ARG A 41 -2.34 -12.32 -7.61
C ARG A 41 -0.84 -12.26 -7.31
N GLY A 42 -0.12 -11.49 -8.12
CA GLY A 42 1.33 -11.35 -8.08
C GLY A 42 1.76 -10.49 -6.90
N ILE A 43 2.90 -10.82 -6.31
CA ILE A 43 3.54 -10.01 -5.28
C ILE A 43 4.92 -9.57 -5.78
N PRO A 44 5.44 -8.39 -5.38
CA PRO A 44 4.86 -7.46 -4.41
C PRO A 44 3.66 -6.66 -4.97
N PHE A 45 2.72 -6.34 -4.07
CA PHE A 45 1.55 -5.49 -4.35
C PHE A 45 1.37 -4.51 -3.19
N LEU A 46 1.10 -3.24 -3.48
CA LEU A 46 0.90 -2.19 -2.49
C LEU A 46 -0.44 -1.51 -2.72
N VAL A 47 -1.12 -1.22 -1.62
CA VAL A 47 -2.33 -0.42 -1.61
C VAL A 47 -2.14 0.73 -0.64
N VAL A 48 -2.52 1.93 -1.05
CA VAL A 48 -2.56 3.12 -0.20
C VAL A 48 -4.01 3.62 -0.13
N TYR A 49 -4.60 3.49 1.06
CA TYR A 49 -5.95 3.97 1.34
C TYR A 49 -5.91 5.44 1.79
N PRO A 50 -6.67 6.36 1.15
CA PRO A 50 -6.74 7.76 1.55
C PRO A 50 -7.38 7.96 2.94
N GLY A 51 -6.85 8.89 3.73
CA GLY A 51 -7.32 9.12 5.11
C GLY A 51 -8.70 9.78 5.22
N ARG A 52 -9.20 10.39 4.14
CA ARG A 52 -10.52 11.04 4.08
C ARG A 52 -11.59 10.21 3.36
N GLY A 53 -11.31 8.92 3.14
CA GLY A 53 -12.10 8.08 2.24
C GLY A 53 -11.80 8.38 0.76
N GLY A 54 -12.29 7.52 -0.12
CA GLY A 54 -12.04 7.57 -1.56
C GLY A 54 -11.40 6.29 -2.09
N GLU A 55 -11.14 6.29 -3.39
CA GLU A 55 -10.59 5.11 -4.09
C GLU A 55 -9.15 4.81 -3.64
N PRO A 56 -8.83 3.54 -3.35
CA PRO A 56 -7.48 3.13 -3.02
C PRO A 56 -6.54 3.27 -4.21
N MET A 57 -5.30 3.69 -3.94
CA MET A 57 -4.23 3.69 -4.94
C MET A 57 -3.52 2.34 -4.90
N THR A 58 -3.57 1.59 -5.99
CA THR A 58 -2.97 0.25 -6.11
C THR A 58 -1.72 0.29 -6.98
N PHE A 59 -0.72 -0.51 -6.61
CA PHE A 59 0.55 -0.64 -7.32
C PHE A 59 0.96 -2.11 -7.38
N ASP A 60 1.22 -2.60 -8.59
CA ASP A 60 1.70 -3.94 -8.87
C ASP A 60 3.13 -3.94 -9.45
N GLY A 61 3.82 -5.08 -9.34
CA GLY A 61 5.14 -5.26 -9.92
C GLY A 61 6.25 -4.48 -9.20
N PRO A 62 7.30 -4.03 -9.89
CA PRO A 62 8.39 -3.27 -9.28
C PRO A 62 7.90 -1.91 -8.73
N ILE A 63 7.80 -1.80 -7.41
CA ILE A 63 7.32 -0.58 -6.74
C ILE A 63 8.50 0.35 -6.45
N LEU A 64 8.48 1.54 -7.04
CA LEU A 64 9.51 2.56 -6.82
C LEU A 64 9.24 3.35 -5.55
N GLN A 65 10.33 3.74 -4.87
CA GLN A 65 10.23 4.55 -3.65
C GLN A 65 9.47 5.87 -3.89
N GLN A 66 9.67 6.51 -5.04
CA GLN A 66 9.01 7.79 -5.34
C GLN A 66 7.50 7.62 -5.48
N GLN A 67 7.03 6.52 -6.09
CA GLN A 67 5.59 6.22 -6.20
C GLN A 67 4.94 6.11 -4.82
N VAL A 68 5.63 5.47 -3.86
CA VAL A 68 5.14 5.35 -2.48
C VAL A 68 5.07 6.71 -1.80
N LEU A 69 6.10 7.56 -1.97
CA LEU A 69 6.12 8.90 -1.36
C LEU A 69 5.01 9.78 -1.92
N ASP A 70 4.81 9.77 -3.25
CA ASP A 70 3.77 10.55 -3.91
C ASP A 70 2.37 10.08 -3.49
N ALA A 71 2.17 8.76 -3.39
CA ALA A 71 0.92 8.17 -2.91
C ALA A 71 0.63 8.55 -1.45
N LEU A 72 1.62 8.47 -0.56
CA LEU A 72 1.47 8.87 0.85
C LEU A 72 1.15 10.36 0.98
N ASN A 73 1.79 11.21 0.18
CA ASN A 73 1.50 12.65 0.17
C ASN A 73 0.06 12.93 -0.32
N ARG A 74 -0.39 12.22 -1.36
CA ARG A 74 -1.75 12.35 -1.90
C ARG A 74 -2.83 11.80 -0.97
N ALA A 75 -2.55 10.68 -0.29
CA ALA A 75 -3.48 10.03 0.64
C ALA A 75 -3.79 10.90 1.86
N GLY A 76 -2.86 11.78 2.24
CA GLY A 76 -2.96 12.58 3.44
C GLY A 76 -2.91 11.74 4.73
N PRO A 77 -3.15 12.36 5.89
CA PRO A 77 -3.00 11.67 7.16
C PRO A 77 -4.15 10.69 7.44
N SER A 78 -3.87 9.55 8.06
CA SER A 78 -4.89 8.52 8.37
C SER A 78 -5.82 8.90 9.53
N ARG A 79 -5.52 9.97 10.27
CA ARG A 79 -6.39 10.55 11.29
C ARG A 79 -6.33 12.09 11.17
N PRO A 80 -7.45 12.79 11.41
CA PRO A 80 -7.45 14.26 11.50
C PRO A 80 -6.44 14.81 12.51
#